data_AF-A0A256GLB4-F1
#
_entry.id   AF-A0A256GLB4-F1
#
_cell.length_a   1.000
_cell.length_b   1.000
_cell.length_c   1.000
_cell.angle_alpha   90.00
_cell.angle_beta   90.00
_cell.angle_gamma   90.00
#
_symmetry.space_group_name_H-M   'P 1'
#
loop_
_entity.id
_entity.type
_entity.pdbx_description
1 polymer ?
#
loop_
_entity_poly.entity_id
_entity_poly.type
_entity_poly.pdbx_seq_one_letter_code
_entity_poly.pdbx_strand_id
1 'polypeptide(L)'
;MSVKTKTSGAFTGWHMLGIMVAFFGVIIAVNVTMAYKAVSSWSGLVVKNTYVASQEFNDKAETGKEQAALQWQSQPTFAEGVFTWRLTDREGKAVTLTGGTVDFKRPVGDVHDTKVSLTVAEEGVLTAPLELGEGAWIMEVNADASKDYGLDDPYRHIIRVLVKDGRIL
;
A
#
# COMPACT_ATOMS: atom_id res chain seq x y z
N MET A 1 -67.92 51.05 -6.77
CA MET A 1 -66.78 50.61 -5.94
C MET A 1 -65.93 49.66 -6.78
N SER A 2 -64.63 49.93 -6.94
CA SER A 2 -63.72 49.07 -7.71
C SER A 2 -62.89 48.22 -6.74
N VAL A 3 -63.06 46.90 -6.80
CA VAL A 3 -62.30 45.95 -5.98
C VAL A 3 -60.98 45.67 -6.70
N LYS A 4 -59.86 46.13 -6.12
CA LYS A 4 -58.52 45.73 -6.56
C LYS A 4 -58.21 44.35 -6.00
N THR A 5 -58.28 43.32 -6.82
CA THR A 5 -57.77 41.99 -6.47
C THR A 5 -56.24 42.01 -6.60
N LYS A 6 -55.51 42.00 -5.48
CA LYS A 6 -54.07 41.69 -5.47
C LYS A 6 -53.94 40.21 -5.76
N THR A 7 -53.50 39.83 -6.96
CA THR A 7 -53.12 38.45 -7.26
C THR A 7 -51.81 38.14 -6.54
N SER A 8 -51.92 37.60 -5.32
CA SER A 8 -50.78 37.04 -4.60
C SER A 8 -50.43 35.69 -5.21
N GLY A 9 -49.24 35.58 -5.83
CA GLY A 9 -48.69 34.28 -6.27
C GLY A 9 -48.38 34.14 -7.76
N ALA A 10 -48.14 35.22 -8.51
CA ALA A 10 -47.69 35.09 -9.89
C ALA A 10 -46.26 34.52 -9.94
N PHE A 11 -46.04 33.45 -10.71
CA PHE A 11 -44.71 32.97 -11.06
C PHE A 11 -44.00 34.06 -11.87
N THR A 12 -42.83 34.48 -11.42
CA THR A 12 -42.06 35.60 -11.99
C THR A 12 -40.67 35.12 -12.42
N GLY A 13 -39.92 35.98 -13.11
CA GLY A 13 -38.52 35.71 -13.45
C GLY A 13 -37.64 35.40 -12.23
N TRP A 14 -37.97 35.93 -11.05
CA TRP A 14 -37.27 35.59 -9.80
C TRP A 14 -37.52 34.15 -9.34
N HIS A 15 -38.73 33.64 -9.56
CA HIS A 15 -39.05 32.23 -9.27
C HIS A 15 -38.30 31.30 -10.25
N MET A 16 -38.27 31.64 -11.53
CA MET A 16 -37.49 30.90 -12.53
C MET A 16 -35.98 30.93 -12.24
N LEU A 17 -35.44 32.09 -11.87
CA LEU A 17 -34.02 32.21 -11.49
C LEU A 17 -33.68 31.37 -10.25
N GLY A 18 -34.54 31.39 -9.22
CA GLY A 18 -34.36 30.55 -8.03
C GLY A 18 -34.38 29.06 -8.35
N ILE A 19 -35.29 28.61 -9.22
CA ILE A 19 -35.36 27.20 -9.66
C ILE A 19 -34.11 26.82 -10.46
N MET A 20 -33.67 27.66 -11.39
CA MET A 20 -32.45 27.44 -12.18
C MET A 20 -31.22 27.30 -11.28
N VAL A 21 -31.02 28.22 -10.34
CA VAL A 21 -29.88 28.19 -9.41
C VAL A 21 -29.94 26.94 -8.52
N ALA A 22 -31.12 26.58 -7.99
CA ALA A 22 -31.26 25.36 -7.18
C ALA A 22 -30.95 24.10 -7.99
N PHE A 23 -31.45 24.00 -9.22
CA PHE A 23 -31.23 22.85 -10.10
C PHE A 23 -29.73 22.68 -10.44
N PHE A 24 -29.09 23.73 -10.93
CA PHE A 24 -27.66 23.69 -11.24
C PHE A 24 -26.80 23.51 -9.99
N GLY A 25 -27.21 24.12 -8.86
CA GLY A 25 -26.55 23.94 -7.57
C GLY A 25 -26.51 22.47 -7.13
N VAL A 26 -27.62 21.74 -7.27
CA VAL A 26 -27.66 20.30 -6.98
C VAL A 26 -26.73 19.52 -7.91
N ILE A 27 -26.77 19.78 -9.22
CA ILE A 27 -25.88 19.11 -10.19
C ILE A 27 -24.40 19.35 -9.85
N ILE A 28 -24.04 20.60 -9.59
CA ILE A 28 -22.66 20.97 -9.23
C ILE A 28 -22.26 20.29 -7.92
N ALA A 29 -23.11 20.32 -6.89
CA ALA A 29 -22.81 19.70 -5.61
C ALA A 29 -22.59 18.19 -5.74
N VAL A 30 -23.43 17.48 -6.50
CA VAL A 30 -23.26 16.06 -6.78
C VAL A 30 -21.97 15.81 -7.56
N ASN A 31 -21.70 16.56 -8.63
CA ASN A 31 -20.50 16.38 -9.44
C ASN A 31 -19.22 16.63 -8.65
N VAL A 32 -19.18 17.69 -7.84
CA VAL A 32 -18.03 17.97 -6.95
C VAL A 32 -17.89 16.89 -5.88
N THR A 33 -18.99 16.40 -5.30
CA THR A 33 -18.95 15.29 -4.33
C THR A 33 -18.41 14.02 -4.97
N MET A 34 -18.84 13.70 -6.19
CA MET A 34 -18.34 12.56 -6.94
C MET A 34 -16.87 12.73 -7.30
N ALA A 35 -16.44 13.91 -7.78
CA ALA A 35 -15.04 14.19 -8.06
C ALA A 35 -14.18 14.11 -6.80
N TYR A 36 -14.66 14.65 -5.67
CA TYR A 36 -13.98 14.54 -4.39
C TYR A 36 -13.83 13.09 -3.96
N LYS A 37 -14.91 12.28 -4.02
CA LYS A 37 -14.83 10.85 -3.71
C LYS A 37 -13.89 10.13 -4.66
N ALA A 38 -13.98 10.37 -5.97
CA ALA A 38 -13.12 9.74 -6.96
C ALA A 38 -11.62 10.04 -6.76
N VAL A 39 -11.28 11.26 -6.32
CA VAL A 39 -9.87 11.63 -6.04
C VAL A 39 -9.42 11.21 -4.65
N SER A 40 -10.30 11.23 -3.65
CA SER A 40 -9.94 10.91 -2.25
C SER A 40 -10.04 9.44 -1.88
N SER A 41 -10.89 8.65 -2.55
CA SER A 41 -11.05 7.22 -2.29
C SER A 41 -10.15 6.33 -3.15
N TRP A 42 -9.45 6.90 -4.13
CA TRP A 42 -8.43 6.19 -4.89
C TRP A 42 -7.10 6.27 -4.14
N SER A 43 -6.58 5.13 -3.68
CA SER A 43 -5.28 5.04 -3.01
C SER A 43 -4.08 5.29 -3.95
N GLY A 44 -4.33 5.46 -5.26
CA GLY A 44 -3.32 5.47 -6.30
C GLY A 44 -3.05 6.82 -6.94
N LEU A 45 -2.43 7.75 -6.23
CA LEU A 45 -1.45 8.63 -6.86
C LEU A 45 -0.08 7.97 -6.68
N VAL A 46 0.36 7.23 -7.70
CA VAL A 46 1.74 6.77 -7.82
C VAL A 46 2.60 8.03 -8.02
N VAL A 47 3.00 8.61 -6.89
CA VAL A 47 3.94 9.72 -6.68
C VAL A 47 3.44 11.11 -7.15
N LYS A 48 3.47 12.10 -6.23
CA LYS A 48 3.16 13.52 -6.51
C LYS A 48 4.13 14.18 -7.50
N ASN A 49 5.24 13.52 -7.86
CA ASN A 49 6.27 14.03 -8.77
C ASN A 49 6.97 12.86 -9.50
N THR A 50 6.56 12.60 -10.73
CA THR A 50 7.08 11.53 -11.60
C THR A 50 8.60 11.60 -11.81
N TYR A 51 9.21 12.78 -11.71
CA TYR A 51 10.65 12.94 -11.94
C TYR A 51 11.50 12.38 -10.80
N VAL A 52 11.08 12.60 -9.54
CA VAL A 52 11.75 12.04 -8.35
C VAL A 52 11.60 10.51 -8.33
N ALA A 53 10.42 10.02 -8.73
CA ALA A 53 10.16 8.59 -8.84
C ALA A 53 11.10 7.88 -9.83
N SER A 54 11.43 8.52 -10.96
CA SER A 54 12.33 7.95 -11.97
C SER A 54 13.79 7.89 -11.52
N GLN A 55 14.25 8.86 -10.72
CA GLN A 55 15.61 8.81 -10.16
C GLN A 55 15.73 7.71 -9.12
N GLU A 56 14.79 7.67 -8.16
CA GLU A 56 14.73 6.59 -7.19
C GLU A 56 14.60 5.21 -7.85
N PHE A 57 13.94 5.10 -9.01
CA PHE A 57 13.83 3.85 -9.74
C PHE A 57 15.20 3.37 -10.26
N ASN A 58 16.02 4.25 -10.82
CA ASN A 58 17.34 3.88 -11.32
C ASN A 58 18.26 3.41 -10.18
N ASP A 59 18.27 4.14 -9.06
CA ASP A 59 19.06 3.79 -7.88
C ASP A 59 18.59 2.44 -7.31
N LYS A 60 17.28 2.25 -7.13
CA LYS A 60 16.69 0.96 -6.68
C LYS A 60 16.97 -0.19 -7.65
N ALA A 61 17.07 0.10 -8.96
CA ALA A 61 17.40 -0.90 -9.97
C ALA A 61 18.87 -1.31 -9.93
N GLU A 62 19.78 -0.41 -9.53
CA GLU A 62 21.19 -0.71 -9.30
C GLU A 62 21.35 -1.57 -8.03
N THR A 63 20.78 -1.13 -6.89
CA THR A 63 20.74 -1.93 -5.64
C THR A 63 20.15 -3.32 -5.89
N GLY A 64 19.08 -3.42 -6.69
CA GLY A 64 18.47 -4.70 -7.04
C GLY A 64 19.38 -5.63 -7.85
N LYS A 65 20.26 -5.10 -8.70
CA LYS A 65 21.24 -5.90 -9.46
C LYS A 65 22.33 -6.46 -8.55
N GLU A 66 22.80 -5.65 -7.59
CA GLU A 66 23.77 -6.08 -6.59
C GLU A 66 23.21 -7.22 -5.73
N GLN A 67 21.97 -7.06 -5.26
CA GLN A 67 21.27 -8.10 -4.51
C GLN A 67 21.06 -9.38 -5.34
N ALA A 68 20.71 -9.25 -6.63
CA ALA A 68 20.54 -10.40 -7.51
C ALA A 68 21.86 -11.16 -7.74
N ALA A 69 23.01 -10.48 -7.72
CA ALA A 69 24.32 -11.10 -7.87
C ALA A 69 24.73 -11.95 -6.66
N LEU A 70 24.17 -11.69 -5.46
CA LEU A 70 24.45 -12.46 -4.24
C LEU A 70 23.88 -13.89 -4.29
N GLN A 71 22.83 -14.11 -5.09
CA GLN A 71 22.14 -15.41 -5.23
C GLN A 71 21.68 -16.03 -3.91
N TRP A 72 21.30 -15.19 -2.95
CA TRP A 72 20.76 -15.64 -1.67
C TRP A 72 19.39 -16.30 -1.86
N GLN A 73 19.14 -17.32 -1.05
CA GLN A 73 17.90 -18.10 -1.04
C GLN A 73 17.07 -17.72 0.17
N SER A 74 15.85 -17.29 -0.11
CA SER A 74 14.86 -16.91 0.91
C SER A 74 13.83 -18.01 1.11
N GLN A 75 13.49 -18.31 2.36
CA GLN A 75 12.45 -19.26 2.75
C GLN A 75 11.54 -18.64 3.81
N PRO A 76 10.42 -18.01 3.40
CA PRO A 76 9.39 -17.54 4.32
C PRO A 76 8.52 -18.70 4.80
N THR A 77 8.14 -18.66 6.06
CA THR A 77 7.17 -19.56 6.67
C THR A 77 6.27 -18.77 7.61
N PHE A 78 5.01 -19.20 7.71
CA PHE A 78 4.06 -18.66 8.66
C PHE A 78 3.31 -19.83 9.26
N ALA A 79 3.32 -19.94 10.57
CA ALA A 79 2.61 -20.99 11.29
C ALA A 79 2.30 -20.51 12.71
N GLU A 80 1.14 -20.88 13.25
CA GLU A 80 0.77 -20.64 14.65
C GLU A 80 0.85 -19.15 15.06
N GLY A 81 0.59 -18.23 14.12
CA GLY A 81 0.66 -16.79 14.37
C GLY A 81 2.08 -16.22 14.45
N VAL A 82 3.09 -16.98 14.00
CA VAL A 82 4.49 -16.55 13.95
C VAL A 82 4.97 -16.60 12.50
N PHE A 83 5.50 -15.47 12.04
CA PHE A 83 6.21 -15.39 10.77
C PHE A 83 7.69 -15.64 11.00
N THR A 84 8.28 -16.53 10.20
CA THR A 84 9.71 -16.85 10.24
C THR A 84 10.29 -16.78 8.85
N TRP A 85 11.38 -16.03 8.70
CA TRP A 85 12.04 -15.77 7.44
C TRP A 85 13.50 -16.20 7.53
N ARG A 86 13.87 -17.20 6.72
CA ARG A 86 15.25 -17.68 6.63
C ARG A 86 15.92 -17.18 5.37
N LEU A 87 17.17 -16.74 5.51
CA LEU A 87 18.03 -16.31 4.41
C LEU A 87 19.36 -17.06 4.46
N THR A 88 19.70 -17.68 3.33
CA THR A 88 20.95 -18.41 3.14
C THR A 88 21.66 -17.94 1.88
N ASP A 89 22.98 -18.04 1.85
CA ASP A 89 23.76 -17.72 0.65
C ASP A 89 23.66 -18.81 -0.42
N ARG A 90 24.38 -18.62 -1.52
CA ARG A 90 24.44 -19.58 -2.64
C ARG A 90 24.92 -20.97 -2.20
N GLU A 91 25.77 -21.05 -1.19
CA GLU A 91 26.36 -22.28 -0.66
C GLU A 91 25.50 -22.91 0.45
N GLY A 92 24.38 -22.27 0.81
CA GLY A 92 23.46 -22.72 1.86
C GLY A 92 23.89 -22.29 3.27
N LYS A 93 24.90 -21.43 3.41
CA LYS A 93 25.31 -20.88 4.70
C LYS A 93 24.36 -19.77 5.14
N ALA A 94 24.06 -19.70 6.43
CA ALA A 94 23.25 -18.63 6.99
C ALA A 94 23.91 -17.26 6.75
N VAL A 95 23.11 -16.28 6.31
CA VAL A 95 23.55 -14.89 6.19
C VAL A 95 23.47 -14.23 7.55
N THR A 96 24.50 -13.51 7.97
CA THR A 96 24.44 -12.76 9.23
C THR A 96 23.49 -11.57 9.10
N LEU A 97 22.36 -11.64 9.82
CA LEU A 97 21.30 -10.63 9.86
C LEU A 97 21.27 -9.98 11.25
N THR A 98 21.01 -8.67 11.30
CA THR A 98 20.90 -7.89 12.54
C THR A 98 19.46 -7.50 12.88
N GLY A 99 18.55 -7.59 11.91
CA GLY A 99 17.15 -7.26 12.06
C GLY A 99 16.48 -7.04 10.72
N GLY A 100 15.29 -6.44 10.75
CA GLY A 100 14.61 -6.00 9.55
C GLY A 100 13.14 -5.69 9.79
N THR A 101 12.41 -5.52 8.69
CA THR A 101 10.96 -5.35 8.69
C THR A 101 10.32 -6.25 7.64
N VAL A 102 9.06 -6.61 7.86
CA VAL A 102 8.23 -7.26 6.85
C VAL A 102 6.91 -6.52 6.71
N ASP A 103 6.54 -6.30 5.45
CA ASP A 103 5.28 -5.71 5.02
C ASP A 103 4.45 -6.75 4.29
N PHE A 104 3.23 -6.97 4.78
CA PHE A 104 2.20 -7.76 4.11
C PHE A 104 1.14 -6.82 3.57
N LYS A 105 1.01 -6.76 2.25
CA LYS A 105 0.07 -5.88 1.56
C LYS A 105 -0.98 -6.69 0.81
N ARG A 106 -2.23 -6.22 0.79
CA ARG A 106 -3.24 -6.85 -0.06
C ARG A 106 -2.94 -6.54 -1.54
N PRO A 107 -3.16 -7.49 -2.47
CA PRO A 107 -2.99 -7.20 -3.88
C PRO A 107 -3.95 -6.12 -4.41
N VAL A 108 -5.07 -5.91 -3.71
CA VAL A 108 -6.08 -4.90 -4.03
C VAL A 108 -6.57 -4.27 -2.73
N GLY A 109 -6.50 -2.94 -2.64
CA GLY A 109 -6.78 -2.18 -1.42
C GLY A 109 -5.62 -2.21 -0.42
N ASP A 110 -5.67 -1.32 0.56
CA ASP A 110 -4.63 -1.05 1.57
C ASP A 110 -5.14 -1.24 3.02
N VAL A 111 -6.45 -1.51 3.18
CA VAL A 111 -7.16 -1.56 4.48
C VAL A 111 -6.58 -2.57 5.46
N HIS A 112 -5.86 -3.58 4.98
CA HIS A 112 -5.31 -4.67 5.79
C HIS A 112 -3.78 -4.78 5.73
N ASP A 113 -3.11 -3.74 5.22
CA ASP A 113 -1.65 -3.75 5.13
C ASP A 113 -1.04 -3.77 6.53
N THR A 114 -0.13 -4.72 6.77
CA THR A 114 0.48 -4.95 8.08
C THR A 114 1.99 -4.87 7.96
N LYS A 115 2.62 -3.99 8.75
CA LYS A 115 4.07 -3.83 8.89
C LYS A 115 4.50 -4.27 10.28
N VAL A 116 5.48 -5.17 10.38
CA VAL A 116 6.08 -5.57 11.66
C VAL A 116 7.61 -5.57 11.59
N SER A 117 8.24 -5.23 12.72
CA SER A 117 9.68 -5.37 12.89
C SER A 117 10.04 -6.81 13.20
N LEU A 118 11.08 -7.30 12.55
CA LEU A 118 11.61 -8.64 12.75
C LEU A 118 12.78 -8.62 13.72
N THR A 119 12.87 -9.66 14.55
CA THR A 119 14.01 -9.89 15.44
C THR A 119 14.76 -11.15 15.03
N VAL A 120 16.05 -11.19 15.34
CA VAL A 120 16.90 -12.36 15.08
C VAL A 120 16.54 -13.47 16.07
N ALA A 121 16.09 -14.61 15.55
CA ALA A 121 15.88 -15.82 16.34
C ALA A 121 17.15 -16.67 16.37
N GLU A 122 17.75 -16.87 15.19
CA GLU A 122 18.98 -17.63 14.97
C GLU A 122 19.77 -16.97 13.83
N GLU A 123 21.01 -17.39 13.61
CA GLU A 123 21.80 -16.87 12.49
C GLU A 123 21.07 -17.12 11.15
N GLY A 124 20.86 -16.05 10.37
CA GLY A 124 20.10 -16.09 9.12
C GLY A 124 18.59 -16.28 9.27
N VAL A 125 18.03 -16.23 10.49
CA VAL A 125 16.60 -16.41 10.74
C VAL A 125 16.01 -15.22 11.51
N LEU A 126 15.04 -14.58 10.86
CA LEU A 126 14.27 -13.49 11.42
C LEU A 126 12.85 -13.94 11.77
N THR A 127 12.27 -13.43 12.84
CA THR A 127 10.93 -13.81 13.30
C THR A 127 10.13 -12.63 13.86
N ALA A 128 8.81 -12.72 13.76
CA ALA A 128 7.88 -11.84 14.48
C ALA A 128 6.51 -12.52 14.68
N PRO A 129 5.81 -12.23 15.80
CA PRO A 129 4.40 -12.56 15.93
C PRO A 129 3.60 -11.72 14.93
N LEU A 130 2.66 -12.36 14.25
CA LEU A 130 1.87 -11.74 13.18
C LEU A 130 0.51 -12.44 13.03
N GLU A 131 -0.53 -11.66 12.81
CA GLU A 131 -1.84 -12.18 12.42
C GLU A 131 -2.12 -11.83 10.97
N LEU A 132 -2.30 -12.85 10.13
CA LEU A 132 -2.68 -12.70 8.73
C LEU A 132 -3.99 -13.41 8.48
N GLY A 133 -4.94 -12.67 7.90
CA GLY A 133 -6.16 -13.28 7.35
C GLY A 133 -5.86 -14.11 6.10
N GLU A 134 -6.79 -15.00 5.76
CA GLU A 134 -6.66 -15.84 4.56
C GLU A 134 -6.57 -15.02 3.26
N GLY A 135 -6.09 -15.69 2.21
CA GLY A 135 -6.04 -15.18 0.85
C GLY A 135 -4.65 -14.72 0.42
N ALA A 136 -4.62 -14.02 -0.71
CA ALA A 136 -3.38 -13.58 -1.33
C ALA A 136 -2.81 -12.33 -0.65
N TRP A 137 -1.48 -12.29 -0.55
CA TRP A 137 -0.70 -11.19 0.00
C TRP A 137 0.54 -10.95 -0.85
N ILE A 138 1.04 -9.72 -0.81
CA ILE A 138 2.37 -9.35 -1.28
C ILE A 138 3.22 -9.17 -0.02
N MET A 139 4.23 -10.01 0.13
CA MET A 139 5.19 -9.94 1.23
C MET A 139 6.43 -9.19 0.74
N GLU A 140 6.84 -8.17 1.48
CA GLU A 140 8.05 -7.38 1.25
C GLU A 140 8.90 -7.39 2.53
N VAL A 141 10.01 -8.12 2.50
CA VAL A 141 11.00 -8.15 3.59
C VAL A 141 12.13 -7.19 3.26
N ASN A 142 12.49 -6.33 4.22
CA ASN A 142 13.72 -5.54 4.19
C ASN A 142 14.58 -6.00 5.36
N ALA A 143 15.65 -6.73 5.08
CA ALA A 143 16.52 -7.33 6.08
C ALA A 143 17.86 -6.61 6.15
N ASP A 144 18.27 -6.25 7.36
CA ASP A 144 19.56 -5.64 7.64
C ASP A 144 20.61 -6.75 7.72
N ALA A 145 21.43 -6.87 6.68
CA ALA A 145 22.56 -7.80 6.64
C ALA A 145 23.82 -7.16 7.23
N SER A 146 24.78 -7.98 7.67
CA SER A 146 26.09 -7.47 8.09
C SER A 146 26.75 -6.68 6.95
N LYS A 147 27.46 -5.60 7.31
CA LYS A 147 28.24 -4.79 6.35
C LYS A 147 29.32 -5.60 5.64
N ASP A 148 29.70 -6.75 6.19
CA ASP A 148 30.68 -7.65 5.58
C ASP A 148 30.24 -8.18 4.21
N TYR A 149 28.94 -8.15 3.91
CA TYR A 149 28.38 -8.54 2.62
C TYR A 149 28.38 -7.43 1.57
N GLY A 150 28.85 -6.22 1.92
CA GLY A 150 28.98 -5.10 0.98
C GLY A 150 27.64 -4.50 0.50
N LEU A 151 26.57 -4.73 1.25
CA LEU A 151 25.27 -4.10 1.00
C LEU A 151 25.19 -2.75 1.72
N ASP A 152 25.02 -1.67 0.98
CA ASP A 152 24.78 -0.33 1.53
C ASP A 152 23.31 -0.14 1.94
N ASP A 153 22.39 -0.82 1.24
CA ASP A 153 20.96 -0.84 1.51
C ASP A 153 20.50 -2.20 2.09
N PRO A 154 19.40 -2.23 2.86
CA PRO A 154 18.80 -3.49 3.32
C PRO A 154 18.50 -4.45 2.17
N TYR A 155 18.75 -5.74 2.40
CA TYR A 155 18.38 -6.78 1.44
C TYR A 155 16.87 -6.85 1.31
N ARG A 156 16.37 -6.64 0.09
CA ARG A 156 14.94 -6.51 -0.18
C ARG A 156 14.43 -7.74 -0.92
N HIS A 157 13.44 -8.40 -0.34
CA HIS A 157 12.81 -9.57 -0.93
C HIS A 157 11.30 -9.37 -1.06
N ILE A 158 10.78 -9.44 -2.29
CA ILE A 158 9.35 -9.32 -2.55
C ILE A 158 8.84 -10.55 -3.28
N ILE A 159 7.80 -11.16 -2.71
CA ILE A 159 7.07 -12.25 -3.35
C ILE A 159 5.58 -12.14 -3.07
N ARG A 160 4.78 -12.78 -3.92
CA ARG A 160 3.37 -13.02 -3.64
C ARG A 160 3.25 -14.33 -2.87
N VAL A 161 2.48 -14.32 -1.79
CA VAL A 161 2.21 -15.51 -0.97
C VAL A 161 0.71 -15.73 -0.84
N LEU A 162 0.30 -16.98 -0.65
CA LEU A 162 -1.09 -17.35 -0.36
C LEU A 162 -1.15 -17.84 1.09
N VAL A 163 -1.97 -17.18 1.92
CA VAL A 163 -2.23 -17.64 3.29
C VAL A 163 -3.50 -18.48 3.28
N LYS A 164 -3.40 -19.72 3.75
CA LYS A 164 -4.52 -20.65 3.90
C LYS A 164 -4.31 -21.50 5.15
N ASP A 165 -5.36 -21.71 5.94
CA ASP A 165 -5.29 -22.51 7.17
C ASP A 165 -4.18 -22.05 8.14
N GLY A 166 -3.94 -20.72 8.18
CA GLY A 166 -2.90 -20.11 9.02
C GLY A 166 -1.46 -20.37 8.56
N ARG A 167 -1.24 -20.75 7.29
CA ARG A 167 0.08 -21.04 6.71
C ARG A 167 0.29 -20.37 5.36
N ILE A 168 1.54 -20.03 5.06
CA ILE A 168 1.96 -19.61 3.72
C ILE A 168 2.17 -20.85 2.84
N LEU A 169 1.59 -20.82 1.63
CA LEU A 169 1.72 -21.83 0.58
C LEU A 169 2.69 -21.39 -0.52
#